data_AF-A0A428SNI8-F1
#
_entry.id   AF-A0A428SNI8-F1
#
_cell.length_a   1.000
_cell.length_b   1.000
_cell.length_c   1.000
_cell.angle_alpha   90.00
_cell.angle_beta   90.00
_cell.angle_gamma   90.00
#
_symmetry.space_group_name_H-M   'P 1'
#
loop_
_entity.id
_entity.type
_entity.pdbx_description
1 polymer ?
#
loop_
_entity_poly.entity_id
_entity_poly.type
_entity_poly.pdbx_seq_one_letter_code
_entity_poly.pdbx_strand_id
1 'polypeptide(L)'
;MVPTQTLPYQVILRNSETPNGAALSLLSCLFSKPSIDPARKNQHRLRSTLLGTVALSHGIIFIALSILTSQIVLGGTVVSKATSTCGHWTVLANNESDRYLASSEWILNATLDTDNYVQNCYFGSQGTGIFDCEMLQSQSIPFSVFHNATCPFESLVCRTDSAFAMETHNITLAQLGINAKLADQLYFRKRTTCAPIREELFYVKTYTSNDLHWLKEGDNRTLYGFYFGSPDFPNGTLQHMVLNDRLGPSYDLTAYYIPLNATNTTSQNHSLRLSDPLPRGYHGPSIVLLEGGGVTFHEKSNDPLWSVHTKVKYGNGTLAGIDLDEAPVMYRMDSDLNIIGCDERIQICHSDTTSWQNIYPRQHCWARRLLIASLENFA
;
A
#
# COMPACT_ATOMS: atom_id res chain seq x y z
N MET A 1 48.87 58.14 -3.86
CA MET A 1 48.20 56.81 -3.89
C MET A 1 48.05 56.41 -5.35
N VAL A 2 48.77 55.38 -5.79
CA VAL A 2 48.62 54.84 -7.16
C VAL A 2 47.36 53.97 -7.17
N PRO A 3 46.43 54.13 -8.12
CA PRO A 3 45.22 53.33 -8.15
C PRO A 3 45.58 51.86 -8.44
N THR A 4 45.17 50.98 -7.53
CA THR A 4 45.32 49.53 -7.65
C THR A 4 44.57 49.06 -8.89
N GLN A 5 45.29 48.74 -9.96
CA GLN A 5 44.71 48.29 -11.22
C GLN A 5 43.98 46.96 -10.97
N THR A 6 42.65 47.00 -10.90
CA THR A 6 41.82 45.81 -10.68
C THR A 6 42.02 44.85 -11.86
N LEU A 7 42.45 43.63 -11.56
CA LEU A 7 42.82 42.68 -12.59
C LEU A 7 41.56 42.14 -13.29
N PRO A 8 41.53 42.04 -14.63
CA PRO A 8 40.31 41.69 -15.39
C PRO A 8 39.60 40.41 -14.91
N TYR A 9 40.37 39.41 -14.49
CA TYR A 9 39.82 38.15 -13.96
C TYR A 9 39.07 38.31 -12.62
N GLN A 10 39.43 39.30 -11.79
CA GLN A 10 38.70 39.58 -10.54
C GLN A 10 37.33 40.19 -10.81
N VAL A 11 37.21 40.97 -11.89
CA VAL A 11 35.92 41.55 -12.32
C VAL A 11 35.02 40.45 -12.87
N ILE A 12 35.57 39.55 -13.70
CA ILE A 12 34.81 38.42 -14.26
C ILE A 12 34.30 37.48 -13.16
N LEU A 13 35.16 37.12 -12.20
CA LEU A 13 34.76 36.25 -11.07
C LEU A 13 33.75 36.91 -10.12
N ARG A 14 33.73 38.24 -10.01
CA ARG A 14 32.77 38.96 -9.15
C ARG A 14 31.43 39.24 -9.80
N ASN A 15 31.36 39.22 -11.13
CA ASN A 15 30.15 39.56 -11.90
C ASN A 15 29.58 38.38 -12.69
N SER A 16 30.09 37.17 -12.47
CA SER A 16 29.54 35.97 -13.10
C SER A 16 28.48 35.35 -12.19
N GLU A 17 27.27 35.21 -12.72
CA GLU A 17 26.13 34.61 -12.00
C GLU A 17 26.23 33.07 -11.94
N THR A 18 26.96 32.46 -12.89
CA THR A 18 27.13 31.00 -12.96
C THR A 18 28.60 30.60 -13.18
N PRO A 19 29.04 29.45 -12.65
CA PRO A 19 30.39 28.92 -12.88
C PRO A 19 30.71 28.72 -14.37
N ASN A 20 29.71 28.31 -15.16
CA ASN A 20 29.85 28.10 -16.61
C ASN A 20 30.03 29.43 -17.35
N GLY A 21 29.28 30.47 -16.95
CA GLY A 21 29.45 31.84 -17.47
C GLY A 21 30.82 32.43 -17.11
N ALA A 22 31.31 32.18 -15.90
CA ALA A 22 32.65 32.56 -15.46
C ALA A 22 33.74 31.88 -16.30
N ALA A 23 33.60 30.56 -16.53
CA ALA A 23 34.53 29.76 -17.32
C ALA A 23 34.63 30.25 -18.77
N LEU A 24 33.49 30.43 -19.46
CA LEU A 24 33.44 30.94 -20.84
C LEU A 24 34.09 32.33 -20.94
N SER A 25 33.80 33.21 -19.98
CA SER A 25 34.36 34.56 -19.93
C SER A 25 35.88 34.54 -19.73
N LEU A 26 36.40 33.71 -18.81
CA LEU A 26 37.83 33.56 -18.55
C LEU A 26 38.59 32.89 -19.72
N LEU A 27 37.95 31.97 -20.44
CA LEU A 27 38.53 31.33 -21.64
C LEU A 27 38.54 32.28 -22.84
N SER A 28 37.53 33.15 -22.97
CA SER A 28 37.48 34.17 -24.03
C SER A 28 38.64 35.18 -23.93
N CYS A 29 39.16 35.42 -22.72
CA CYS A 29 40.35 36.26 -22.49
C CYS A 29 41.63 35.71 -23.15
N LEU A 30 41.68 34.43 -23.52
CA LEU A 30 42.83 33.83 -24.23
C LEU A 30 43.00 34.40 -25.65
N PHE A 31 41.90 34.81 -26.26
CA PHE A 31 41.82 35.36 -27.61
C PHE A 31 41.89 36.88 -27.67
N SER A 32 42.06 37.56 -26.53
CA SER A 32 42.21 39.02 -26.49
C SER A 32 43.53 39.49 -27.12
N LYS A 33 43.48 40.67 -27.77
CA LYS A 33 44.56 41.27 -28.59
C LYS A 33 45.92 41.32 -27.87
N PRO A 34 47.05 41.27 -28.62
CA PRO A 34 48.39 41.21 -28.04
C PRO A 34 48.72 42.43 -27.17
N SER A 35 49.09 42.17 -25.92
CA SER A 35 49.75 43.15 -25.04
C SER A 35 51.21 43.37 -25.48
N ILE A 36 51.72 44.60 -25.25
CA ILE A 36 53.06 45.07 -25.62
C ILE A 36 54.16 44.34 -24.80
N ASP A 37 53.81 43.75 -23.65
CA ASP A 37 54.74 42.98 -22.81
C ASP A 37 54.51 41.46 -22.90
N PRO A 38 55.44 40.69 -23.50
CA PRO A 38 55.28 39.24 -23.69
C PRO A 38 55.29 38.46 -22.38
N ALA A 39 56.07 38.88 -21.38
CA ALA A 39 56.15 38.22 -20.07
C ALA A 39 54.82 38.34 -19.28
N ARG A 40 54.24 39.54 -19.26
CA ARG A 40 52.95 39.81 -18.59
C ARG A 40 51.79 39.11 -19.31
N LYS A 41 51.85 39.02 -20.64
CA LYS A 41 50.88 38.27 -21.47
C LYS A 41 50.85 36.77 -21.13
N ASN A 42 52.02 36.14 -20.98
CA ASN A 42 52.09 34.71 -20.63
C ASN A 42 51.56 34.44 -19.21
N GLN A 43 51.86 35.31 -18.25
CA GLN A 43 51.36 35.18 -16.88
C GLN A 43 49.84 35.35 -16.78
N HIS A 44 49.25 36.30 -17.52
CA HIS A 44 47.80 36.48 -17.56
C HIS A 44 47.09 35.33 -18.27
N ARG A 45 47.64 34.83 -19.39
CA ARG A 45 47.11 33.64 -20.06
C ARG A 45 47.12 32.42 -19.15
N LEU A 46 48.26 32.14 -18.49
CA LEU A 46 48.37 31.00 -17.57
C LEU A 46 47.35 31.06 -16.43
N ARG A 47 47.18 32.24 -15.81
CA ARG A 47 46.21 32.43 -14.72
C ARG A 47 44.77 32.34 -15.19
N SER A 48 44.45 32.91 -16.36
CA SER A 48 43.10 32.83 -16.94
C SER A 48 42.74 31.41 -17.34
N THR A 49 43.69 30.67 -17.93
CA THR A 49 43.51 29.24 -18.24
C THR A 49 43.31 28.43 -16.96
N LEU A 50 44.15 28.61 -15.94
CA LEU A 50 44.04 27.87 -14.68
C LEU A 50 42.67 28.11 -14.03
N LEU A 51 42.25 29.37 -13.89
CA LEU A 51 40.95 29.71 -13.28
C LEU A 51 39.77 29.24 -14.14
N GLY A 52 39.87 29.33 -15.47
CA GLY A 52 38.87 28.81 -16.39
C GLY A 52 38.72 27.29 -16.30
N THR A 53 39.83 26.55 -16.21
CA THR A 53 39.80 25.09 -16.04
C THR A 53 39.21 24.66 -14.70
N VAL A 54 39.49 25.40 -13.62
CA VAL A 54 38.90 25.14 -12.30
C VAL A 54 37.39 25.42 -12.31
N ALA A 55 36.95 26.49 -12.95
CA ALA A 55 35.52 26.80 -13.07
C ALA A 55 34.78 25.73 -13.91
N LEU A 56 35.38 25.26 -15.01
CA LEU A 56 34.83 24.16 -15.81
C LEU A 56 34.79 22.84 -15.05
N SER A 57 35.87 22.49 -14.36
CA SER A 57 35.92 21.23 -13.60
C SER A 57 34.87 21.22 -12.48
N HIS A 58 34.69 22.35 -11.79
CA HIS A 58 33.63 22.53 -10.82
C HIS A 58 32.25 22.32 -11.45
N GLY A 59 31.97 22.95 -12.60
CA GLY A 59 30.70 22.77 -13.32
C GLY A 59 30.45 21.31 -13.70
N ILE A 60 31.45 20.63 -14.26
CA ILE A 60 31.35 19.21 -14.64
C ILE A 60 31.13 18.31 -13.42
N ILE A 61 31.85 18.54 -12.33
CA ILE A 61 31.69 17.77 -11.09
C ILE A 61 30.29 17.94 -10.53
N PHE A 62 29.75 19.16 -10.48
CA PHE A 62 28.40 19.38 -9.98
C PHE A 62 27.33 18.80 -10.90
N ILE A 63 27.53 18.81 -12.22
CA ILE A 63 26.64 18.10 -13.16
C ILE A 63 26.70 16.59 -12.92
N ALA A 64 27.91 16.02 -12.80
CA ALA A 64 28.09 14.59 -12.52
C ALA A 64 27.48 14.20 -11.18
N LEU A 65 27.71 14.99 -10.12
CA LEU A 65 27.11 14.79 -8.81
C LEU A 65 25.58 14.96 -8.87
N SER A 66 25.06 15.93 -9.63
CA SER A 66 23.60 16.11 -9.80
C SER A 66 22.97 14.91 -10.49
N ILE A 67 23.62 14.35 -11.51
CA ILE A 67 23.20 13.13 -12.18
C ILE A 67 23.26 11.94 -11.21
N LEU A 68 24.37 11.79 -10.46
CA LEU A 68 24.51 10.73 -9.46
C LEU A 68 23.48 10.87 -8.33
N THR A 69 23.17 12.08 -7.87
CA THR A 69 22.12 12.33 -6.86
C THR A 69 20.73 12.12 -7.44
N SER A 70 20.51 12.40 -8.73
CA SER A 70 19.25 12.07 -9.40
C SER A 70 19.07 10.56 -9.53
N GLN A 71 20.15 9.79 -9.58
CA GLN A 71 20.10 8.33 -9.49
C GLN A 71 19.87 7.83 -8.05
N ILE A 72 20.14 8.66 -7.03
CA ILE A 72 19.85 8.37 -5.62
C ILE A 72 18.37 8.70 -5.30
N VAL A 73 17.72 9.54 -6.10
CA VAL A 73 16.26 9.79 -6.05
C VAL A 73 15.59 9.15 -7.28
N LEU A 74 15.86 7.86 -7.50
CA LEU A 74 14.98 6.99 -8.28
C LEU A 74 14.19 6.15 -7.29
N GLY A 75 13.10 6.74 -6.81
CA GLY A 75 12.11 6.15 -5.91
C GLY A 75 11.21 5.12 -6.58
N GLY A 76 11.75 4.26 -7.42
CA GLY A 76 11.03 3.13 -7.99
C GLY A 76 11.77 1.88 -7.58
N THR A 77 11.25 1.17 -6.56
CA THR A 77 11.70 -0.16 -6.10
C THR A 77 13.10 -0.54 -6.57
N VAL A 78 14.10 -0.40 -5.71
CA VAL A 78 15.34 -1.17 -5.86
C VAL A 78 14.95 -2.65 -5.94
N VAL A 79 14.77 -3.15 -7.17
CA VAL A 79 15.30 -4.48 -7.50
C VAL A 79 16.72 -4.33 -7.05
N SER A 80 17.04 -4.96 -5.93
CA SER A 80 18.37 -4.90 -5.37
C SER A 80 19.30 -5.45 -6.44
N LYS A 81 19.89 -4.55 -7.23
CA LYS A 81 21.02 -4.87 -8.09
C LYS A 81 22.21 -5.29 -7.22
N ALA A 82 22.13 -5.02 -5.92
CA ALA A 82 23.08 -5.38 -4.88
C ALA A 82 22.91 -6.82 -4.35
N THR A 83 21.77 -7.49 -4.56
CA THR A 83 21.54 -8.84 -4.02
C THR A 83 20.86 -9.74 -5.03
N SER A 84 21.44 -10.92 -5.29
CA SER A 84 20.87 -11.96 -6.15
C SER A 84 19.63 -12.66 -5.55
N THR A 85 19.08 -12.14 -4.47
CA THR A 85 17.98 -12.74 -3.70
C THR A 85 16.80 -11.78 -3.64
N CYS A 86 15.62 -12.29 -3.97
CA CYS A 86 14.35 -11.62 -3.70
C CYS A 86 13.93 -11.92 -2.25
N GLY A 87 13.25 -10.98 -1.58
CA GLY A 87 12.77 -11.19 -0.21
C GLY A 87 12.07 -9.97 0.37
N HIS A 88 11.50 -10.14 1.56
CA HIS A 88 10.93 -9.04 2.34
C HIS A 88 12.01 -8.38 3.17
N TRP A 89 11.93 -7.06 3.30
CA TRP A 89 12.71 -6.35 4.31
C TRP A 89 12.19 -6.76 5.69
N THR A 90 13.09 -7.03 6.61
CA THR A 90 12.74 -7.24 8.02
C THR A 90 13.51 -6.25 8.85
N VAL A 91 12.83 -5.67 9.83
CA VAL A 91 13.43 -4.69 10.74
C VAL A 91 14.30 -5.45 11.73
N LEU A 92 15.62 -5.30 11.56
CA LEU A 92 16.59 -5.77 12.54
C LEU A 92 16.75 -4.68 13.60
N ALA A 93 16.27 -4.94 14.81
CA ALA A 93 16.44 -4.05 15.96
C ALA A 93 16.96 -4.84 17.16
N ASN A 94 17.75 -4.15 18.00
CA ASN A 94 18.46 -4.76 19.13
C ASN A 94 17.54 -5.01 20.33
N ASN A 95 16.38 -4.35 20.40
CA ASN A 95 15.36 -4.54 21.43
C ASN A 95 13.97 -4.59 20.77
N GLU A 96 12.96 -5.00 21.55
CA GLU A 96 11.60 -5.18 21.06
C GLU A 96 10.86 -3.85 20.83
N SER A 97 11.17 -2.82 21.63
CA SER A 97 10.58 -1.49 21.49
C SER A 97 11.01 -0.81 20.19
N ASP A 98 12.30 -0.82 19.86
CA ASP A 98 12.83 -0.20 18.65
C ASP A 98 12.37 -0.99 17.43
N ARG A 99 12.22 -2.33 17.55
CA ARG A 99 11.61 -3.15 16.50
C ARG A 99 10.19 -2.71 16.21
N TYR A 100 9.38 -2.50 17.26
CA TYR A 100 7.99 -2.05 17.11
C TYR A 100 7.90 -0.66 16.49
N LEU A 101 8.70 0.29 16.97
CA LEU A 101 8.75 1.66 16.44
C LEU A 101 9.19 1.68 14.98
N ALA A 102 10.31 1.04 14.65
CA ALA A 102 10.81 1.00 13.28
C ALA A 102 9.88 0.21 12.33
N SER A 103 9.22 -0.85 12.81
CA SER A 103 8.18 -1.53 12.03
C SER A 103 6.96 -0.63 11.79
N SER A 104 6.55 0.15 12.78
CA SER A 104 5.41 1.07 12.65
C SER A 104 5.73 2.21 11.69
N GLU A 105 6.93 2.80 11.79
CA GLU A 105 7.41 3.82 10.86
C GLU A 105 7.53 3.28 9.44
N TRP A 106 8.03 2.06 9.28
CA TRP A 106 8.12 1.42 7.96
C TRP A 106 6.73 1.18 7.35
N ILE A 107 5.77 0.65 8.12
CA ILE A 107 4.39 0.45 7.66
C ILE A 107 3.76 1.81 7.29
N LEU A 108 3.93 2.83 8.13
CA LEU A 108 3.41 4.17 7.87
C LEU A 108 3.96 4.74 6.55
N ASN A 109 5.28 4.68 6.35
CA ASN A 109 5.90 5.16 5.11
C ASN A 109 5.40 4.38 3.90
N ALA A 110 5.30 3.05 3.99
CA ALA A 110 4.76 2.23 2.91
C ALA A 110 3.28 2.56 2.60
N THR A 111 2.47 2.85 3.62
CA THR A 111 1.09 3.31 3.45
C THR A 111 1.02 4.67 2.76
N LEU A 112 1.86 5.63 3.17
CA LEU A 112 1.93 6.96 2.57
C LEU A 112 2.41 6.90 1.11
N ASP A 113 3.42 6.08 0.80
CA ASP A 113 3.90 5.87 -0.56
C ASP A 113 2.80 5.23 -1.43
N THR A 114 2.07 4.26 -0.88
CA THR A 114 0.94 3.63 -1.57
C THR A 114 -0.19 4.62 -1.83
N ASP A 115 -0.58 5.44 -0.85
CA ASP A 115 -1.61 6.47 -1.03
C ASP A 115 -1.17 7.50 -2.07
N ASN A 116 0.07 7.99 -2.01
CA ASN A 116 0.62 8.89 -3.00
C ASN A 116 0.60 8.28 -4.41
N TYR A 117 0.98 7.00 -4.56
CA TYR A 117 0.89 6.31 -5.84
C TYR A 117 -0.56 6.25 -6.33
N VAL A 118 -1.51 5.88 -5.46
CA VAL A 118 -2.91 5.75 -5.84
C VAL A 118 -3.52 7.08 -6.26
N GLN A 119 -3.31 8.13 -5.47
CA GLN A 119 -3.81 9.48 -5.77
C GLN A 119 -3.25 10.01 -7.09
N ASN A 120 -1.94 9.87 -7.31
CA ASN A 120 -1.30 10.45 -8.48
C ASN A 120 -1.52 9.61 -9.76
N CYS A 121 -1.59 8.27 -9.65
CA CYS A 121 -1.56 7.39 -10.81
C CYS A 121 -2.93 6.81 -11.20
N TYR A 122 -3.89 6.68 -10.27
CA TYR A 122 -5.25 6.22 -10.60
C TYR A 122 -6.29 7.35 -10.65
N PHE A 123 -6.16 8.36 -9.77
CA PHE A 123 -7.13 9.46 -9.68
C PHE A 123 -6.65 10.77 -10.31
N GLY A 124 -5.33 10.94 -10.48
CA GLY A 124 -4.72 12.11 -11.12
C GLY A 124 -5.01 12.20 -12.62
N SER A 125 -5.58 13.33 -13.07
CA SER A 125 -5.64 13.64 -14.50
C SER A 125 -4.23 13.95 -15.02
N GLN A 126 -3.75 13.19 -16.01
CA GLN A 126 -2.48 13.36 -16.77
C GLN A 126 -1.30 12.54 -16.20
N GLY A 127 -1.14 11.31 -16.69
CA GLY A 127 0.09 10.50 -16.56
C GLY A 127 1.28 11.04 -17.37
N THR A 128 1.45 12.36 -17.45
CA THR A 128 2.53 13.02 -18.22
C THR A 128 3.25 14.08 -17.40
N GLY A 129 3.75 13.71 -16.22
CA GLY A 129 4.67 14.56 -15.47
C GLY A 129 5.19 13.88 -14.21
N ILE A 130 6.51 13.95 -13.99
CA ILE A 130 7.35 13.80 -12.77
C ILE A 130 7.06 12.64 -11.77
N PHE A 131 5.85 12.11 -11.71
CA PHE A 131 5.40 11.08 -10.78
C PHE A 131 5.68 9.68 -11.35
N ASP A 132 6.29 8.83 -10.52
CA ASP A 132 6.80 7.49 -10.87
C ASP A 132 5.67 6.43 -10.94
N CYS A 133 4.72 6.63 -11.84
CA CYS A 133 3.61 5.69 -12.07
C CYS A 133 4.06 4.39 -12.78
N GLU A 134 5.35 4.25 -13.05
CA GLU A 134 5.99 3.05 -13.62
C GLU A 134 6.59 2.12 -12.55
N MET A 135 6.38 2.42 -11.25
CA MET A 135 6.82 1.57 -10.14
C MET A 135 6.26 0.14 -10.22
N LEU A 136 5.02 -0.03 -10.69
CA LEU A 136 4.41 -1.35 -10.88
C LEU A 136 4.59 -1.82 -12.32
N GLN A 137 4.90 -3.11 -12.50
CA GLN A 137 5.01 -3.75 -13.82
C GLN A 137 3.75 -3.59 -14.67
N SER A 138 2.59 -3.54 -14.02
CA SER A 138 1.32 -3.17 -14.63
C SER A 138 0.47 -2.39 -13.63
N GLN A 139 -0.14 -1.29 -14.08
CA GLN A 139 -1.06 -0.50 -13.26
C GLN A 139 -2.43 -1.19 -13.09
N SER A 140 -2.82 -2.07 -14.01
CA SER A 140 -4.08 -2.79 -13.89
C SER A 140 -3.92 -4.23 -14.34
N ILE A 141 -4.60 -5.12 -13.64
CA ILE A 141 -4.65 -6.53 -13.99
C ILE A 141 -6.01 -6.78 -14.64
N PRO A 142 -6.10 -7.44 -15.80
CA PRO A 142 -7.38 -7.75 -16.41
C PRO A 142 -8.17 -8.76 -15.56
N PHE A 143 -9.43 -8.41 -15.24
CA PHE A 143 -10.36 -9.27 -14.53
C PHE A 143 -11.77 -9.15 -15.09
N SER A 144 -12.56 -10.20 -14.87
CA SER A 144 -13.99 -10.26 -15.13
C SER A 144 -14.77 -10.08 -13.83
N VAL A 145 -15.93 -9.43 -13.91
CA VAL A 145 -16.82 -9.17 -12.77
C VAL A 145 -18.12 -9.92 -12.94
N PHE A 146 -18.64 -10.47 -11.83
CA PHE A 146 -19.92 -11.15 -11.76
C PHE A 146 -20.73 -10.60 -10.57
N HIS A 147 -21.83 -9.91 -10.85
CA HIS A 147 -22.65 -9.26 -9.82
C HIS A 147 -23.69 -10.19 -9.15
N ASN A 148 -23.93 -11.37 -9.73
CA ASN A 148 -24.93 -12.34 -9.27
C ASN A 148 -24.28 -13.69 -8.97
N ALA A 149 -23.14 -13.68 -8.27
CA ALA A 149 -22.55 -14.91 -7.76
C ALA A 149 -23.36 -15.43 -6.56
N THR A 150 -23.23 -16.72 -6.26
CA THR A 150 -23.83 -17.31 -5.05
C THR A 150 -23.02 -16.91 -3.82
N CYS A 151 -23.70 -16.71 -2.68
CA CYS A 151 -23.05 -16.61 -1.37
C CYS A 151 -22.03 -17.76 -1.19
N PRO A 152 -20.75 -17.46 -0.86
CA PRO A 152 -19.70 -18.47 -0.80
C PRO A 152 -19.69 -19.27 0.52
N PHE A 153 -20.53 -18.89 1.49
CA PHE A 153 -20.63 -19.50 2.80
C PHE A 153 -21.88 -20.38 2.92
N GLU A 154 -21.94 -21.19 3.98
CA GLU A 154 -23.15 -21.94 4.33
C GLU A 154 -24.40 -21.04 4.46
N SER A 155 -25.58 -21.65 4.37
CA SER A 155 -26.84 -20.91 4.38
C SER A 155 -26.99 -20.04 5.64
N LEU A 156 -27.65 -18.88 5.48
CA LEU A 156 -27.91 -17.89 6.54
C LEU A 156 -26.66 -17.13 7.07
N VAL A 157 -25.48 -17.31 6.48
CA VAL A 157 -24.29 -16.50 6.81
C VAL A 157 -24.33 -15.14 6.11
N CYS A 158 -24.57 -15.13 4.80
CA CYS A 158 -24.67 -13.90 4.03
C CYS A 158 -25.95 -13.12 4.39
N ARG A 159 -25.86 -11.79 4.40
CA ARG A 159 -27.01 -10.90 4.53
C ARG A 159 -27.86 -10.85 3.25
N THR A 160 -27.24 -11.11 2.10
CA THR A 160 -27.85 -11.07 0.77
C THR A 160 -27.78 -12.41 0.06
N ASP A 161 -28.74 -12.65 -0.84
CA ASP A 161 -28.77 -13.84 -1.70
C ASP A 161 -27.79 -13.75 -2.88
N SER A 162 -27.36 -12.54 -3.25
CA SER A 162 -26.35 -12.29 -4.27
C SER A 162 -25.00 -11.93 -3.64
N ALA A 163 -23.94 -12.42 -4.27
CA ALA A 163 -22.55 -12.13 -3.98
C ALA A 163 -21.88 -11.46 -5.19
N PHE A 164 -20.84 -10.69 -4.91
CA PHE A 164 -19.96 -10.12 -5.91
C PHE A 164 -18.77 -11.04 -6.13
N ALA A 165 -18.48 -11.42 -7.37
CA ALA A 165 -17.25 -12.15 -7.69
C ALA A 165 -16.40 -11.41 -8.71
N MET A 166 -15.10 -11.43 -8.48
CA MET A 166 -14.08 -10.95 -9.39
C MET A 166 -13.12 -12.08 -9.71
N GLU A 167 -12.77 -12.20 -10.98
CA GLU A 167 -11.90 -13.26 -11.45
C GLU A 167 -10.88 -12.73 -12.42
N THR A 168 -9.61 -12.92 -12.09
CA THR A 168 -8.52 -12.55 -12.99
C THR A 168 -8.48 -13.50 -14.19
N HIS A 169 -7.95 -13.01 -15.31
CA HIS A 169 -7.55 -13.92 -16.39
C HIS A 169 -6.27 -14.67 -16.00
N ASN A 170 -5.79 -15.54 -16.89
CA ASN A 170 -4.49 -16.18 -16.70
C ASN A 170 -3.39 -15.12 -16.86
N ILE A 171 -2.68 -14.84 -15.78
CA ILE A 171 -1.64 -13.80 -15.74
C ILE A 171 -0.31 -14.47 -15.47
N THR A 172 0.73 -14.15 -16.23
CA THR A 172 2.07 -14.70 -15.93
C THR A 172 2.62 -14.05 -14.66
N LEU A 173 3.47 -14.76 -13.92
CA LEU A 173 4.14 -14.15 -12.76
C LEU A 173 5.01 -12.95 -13.18
N ALA A 174 5.52 -12.95 -14.40
CA ALA A 174 6.24 -11.81 -14.97
C ALA A 174 5.34 -10.58 -15.12
N GLN A 175 4.08 -10.73 -15.53
CA GLN A 175 3.11 -9.63 -15.57
C GLN A 175 2.78 -9.07 -14.19
N LEU A 176 2.94 -9.86 -13.13
CA LEU A 176 2.85 -9.41 -11.73
C LEU A 176 4.15 -8.75 -11.21
N GLY A 177 5.17 -8.62 -12.06
CA GLY A 177 6.48 -8.06 -11.68
C GLY A 177 7.38 -9.03 -10.90
N ILE A 178 7.03 -10.32 -10.84
CA ILE A 178 7.86 -11.33 -10.15
C ILE A 178 9.02 -11.71 -11.06
N ASN A 179 10.23 -11.33 -10.65
CA ASN A 179 11.45 -11.63 -11.39
C ASN A 179 12.00 -13.02 -11.02
N ALA A 180 11.47 -14.05 -11.66
CA ALA A 180 11.94 -15.43 -11.49
C ALA A 180 12.20 -16.11 -12.85
N LYS A 181 13.11 -17.10 -12.88
CA LYS A 181 13.52 -17.80 -14.12
C LYS A 181 12.37 -18.38 -14.94
N LEU A 182 11.29 -18.81 -14.27
CA LEU A 182 10.11 -19.41 -14.89
C LEU A 182 8.89 -18.48 -14.86
N ALA A 183 9.08 -17.17 -14.61
CA ALA A 183 7.98 -16.24 -14.39
C ALA A 183 7.05 -16.10 -15.60
N ASP A 184 7.58 -16.20 -16.81
CA ASP A 184 6.81 -16.20 -18.07
C ASP A 184 6.09 -17.53 -18.35
N GLN A 185 6.47 -18.60 -17.65
CA GLN A 185 5.95 -19.95 -17.83
C GLN A 185 4.97 -20.35 -16.72
N LEU A 186 4.88 -19.55 -15.66
CA LEU A 186 3.98 -19.75 -14.55
C LEU A 186 2.82 -18.76 -14.62
N TYR A 187 1.61 -19.28 -14.55
CA TYR A 187 0.37 -18.52 -14.61
C TYR A 187 -0.31 -18.52 -13.24
N PHE A 188 -0.81 -17.37 -12.88
CA PHE A 188 -1.63 -17.11 -11.71
C PHE A 188 -3.05 -16.79 -12.16
N ARG A 189 -4.02 -17.37 -11.45
CA ARG A 189 -5.44 -17.02 -11.56
C ARG A 189 -6.03 -16.94 -10.17
N LYS A 190 -6.72 -15.84 -9.89
CA LYS A 190 -7.43 -15.61 -8.64
C LYS A 190 -8.90 -15.38 -8.92
N ARG A 191 -9.76 -16.04 -8.16
CA ARG A 191 -11.18 -15.72 -8.08
C ARG A 191 -11.52 -15.39 -6.64
N THR A 192 -12.08 -14.22 -6.41
CA THR A 192 -12.54 -13.76 -5.10
C THR A 192 -14.05 -13.58 -5.18
N THR A 193 -14.80 -14.31 -4.37
CA THR A 193 -16.26 -14.18 -4.27
C THR A 193 -16.61 -13.67 -2.89
N CYS A 194 -17.21 -12.48 -2.81
CA CYS A 194 -17.49 -11.75 -1.56
C CYS A 194 -18.98 -11.49 -1.38
N ALA A 195 -19.43 -11.50 -0.13
CA ALA A 195 -20.77 -11.05 0.25
C ALA A 195 -20.73 -10.39 1.63
N PRO A 196 -21.63 -9.43 1.91
CA PRO A 196 -21.87 -8.95 3.27
C PRO A 196 -22.35 -10.11 4.14
N ILE A 197 -21.72 -10.34 5.28
CA ILE A 197 -22.09 -11.40 6.22
C ILE A 197 -22.58 -10.82 7.54
N ARG A 198 -23.32 -11.65 8.28
CA ARG A 198 -23.94 -11.32 9.57
C ARG A 198 -22.92 -11.31 10.70
N GLU A 199 -22.69 -10.15 11.30
CA GLU A 199 -21.78 -9.93 12.43
C GLU A 199 -22.28 -10.58 13.71
N GLU A 200 -23.59 -10.75 13.87
CA GLU A 200 -24.20 -11.38 15.06
C GLU A 200 -23.72 -12.83 15.23
N LEU A 201 -23.29 -13.48 14.15
CA LEU A 201 -22.71 -14.83 14.14
C LEU A 201 -21.32 -14.91 14.77
N PHE A 202 -20.69 -13.75 15.01
CA PHE A 202 -19.34 -13.62 15.55
C PHE A 202 -19.31 -12.92 16.90
N TYR A 203 -20.46 -12.50 17.43
CA TYR A 203 -20.56 -11.83 18.72
C TYR A 203 -20.10 -12.75 19.86
N VAL A 204 -19.17 -12.26 20.69
CA VAL A 204 -18.68 -12.98 21.88
C VAL A 204 -19.26 -12.34 23.15
N LYS A 205 -18.94 -11.08 23.39
CA LYS A 205 -19.34 -10.35 24.60
C LYS A 205 -19.19 -8.84 24.41
N THR A 206 -20.08 -8.06 25.03
CA THR A 206 -19.88 -6.62 25.25
C THR A 206 -19.27 -6.39 26.62
N TYR A 207 -18.12 -5.71 26.64
CA TYR A 207 -17.43 -5.29 27.85
C TYR A 207 -17.87 -3.89 28.26
N THR A 208 -18.05 -3.71 29.57
CA THR A 208 -18.37 -2.44 30.22
C THR A 208 -17.24 -2.00 31.14
N SER A 209 -17.33 -0.81 31.74
CA SER A 209 -16.41 -0.35 32.78
C SER A 209 -16.33 -1.30 34.00
N ASN A 210 -17.37 -2.11 34.25
CA ASN A 210 -17.35 -3.14 35.29
C ASN A 210 -16.47 -4.34 34.93
N ASP A 211 -16.35 -4.65 33.64
CA ASP A 211 -15.54 -5.78 33.16
C ASP A 211 -14.08 -5.35 32.93
N LEU A 212 -13.87 -4.12 32.48
CA LEU A 212 -12.57 -3.57 32.09
C LEU A 212 -12.36 -2.23 32.79
N HIS A 213 -11.56 -2.24 33.85
CA HIS A 213 -11.29 -1.08 34.71
C HIS A 213 -10.69 0.16 34.01
N TRP A 214 -10.18 0.00 32.79
CA TRP A 214 -9.63 1.07 31.98
C TRP A 214 -10.67 1.67 31.00
N LEU A 215 -11.86 1.09 30.87
CA LEU A 215 -12.98 1.75 30.17
C LEU A 215 -13.59 2.82 31.07
N LYS A 216 -13.93 3.96 30.47
CA LYS A 216 -14.67 5.01 31.17
C LYS A 216 -16.12 4.56 31.40
N GLU A 217 -16.73 5.08 32.44
CA GLU A 217 -18.15 4.84 32.69
C GLU A 217 -18.99 5.37 31.51
N GLY A 218 -19.84 4.50 30.95
CA GLY A 218 -20.63 4.79 29.75
C GLY A 218 -20.01 4.26 28.45
N ASP A 219 -18.70 3.97 28.42
CA ASP A 219 -18.07 3.35 27.25
C ASP A 219 -18.35 1.84 27.24
N ASN A 220 -18.76 1.33 26.08
CA ASN A 220 -18.93 -0.10 25.83
C ASN A 220 -18.04 -0.55 24.66
N ARG A 221 -17.52 -1.77 24.76
CA ARG A 221 -16.75 -2.41 23.68
C ARG A 221 -17.26 -3.81 23.38
N THR A 222 -17.68 -4.04 22.14
CA THR A 222 -18.08 -5.36 21.66
C THR A 222 -16.88 -6.14 21.16
N LEU A 223 -16.74 -7.38 21.64
CA LEU A 223 -15.77 -8.35 21.15
C LEU A 223 -16.43 -9.29 20.13
N TYR A 224 -15.82 -9.36 18.95
CA TYR A 224 -16.14 -10.33 17.91
C TYR A 224 -15.02 -11.37 17.81
N GLY A 225 -15.40 -12.63 17.64
CA GLY A 225 -14.48 -13.77 17.63
C GLY A 225 -14.58 -14.56 16.32
N PHE A 226 -13.50 -14.54 15.55
CA PHE A 226 -13.33 -15.32 14.34
C PHE A 226 -12.48 -16.56 14.65
N TYR A 227 -13.12 -17.71 14.83
CA TYR A 227 -12.40 -18.96 15.12
C TYR A 227 -11.76 -19.52 13.86
N PHE A 228 -10.45 -19.72 13.90
CA PHE A 228 -9.70 -20.39 12.85
C PHE A 228 -8.92 -21.55 13.51
N GLY A 229 -9.30 -22.79 13.18
CA GLY A 229 -8.61 -23.95 13.70
C GLY A 229 -7.20 -24.04 13.09
N SER A 230 -6.16 -23.74 13.87
CA SER A 230 -4.75 -23.98 13.50
C SER A 230 -4.21 -25.22 14.22
N PRO A 231 -3.27 -26.00 13.65
CA PRO A 231 -2.61 -27.10 14.37
C PRO A 231 -1.91 -26.66 15.66
N ASP A 232 -1.30 -25.47 15.64
CA ASP A 232 -0.59 -24.91 16.79
C ASP A 232 -1.56 -24.26 17.80
N PHE A 233 -2.72 -23.83 17.32
CA PHE A 233 -3.78 -23.20 18.11
C PHE A 233 -5.16 -23.75 17.69
N PRO A 234 -5.54 -24.96 18.12
CA PRO A 234 -6.80 -25.59 17.70
C PRO A 234 -8.04 -24.83 18.16
N ASN A 235 -7.89 -23.99 19.19
CA ASN A 235 -8.90 -23.05 19.70
C ASN A 235 -8.50 -21.59 19.39
N GLY A 236 -7.62 -21.37 18.39
CA GLY A 236 -7.19 -20.05 17.95
C GLY A 236 -8.39 -19.21 17.54
N THR A 237 -8.60 -18.11 18.26
CA THR A 237 -9.66 -17.16 17.95
C THR A 237 -9.00 -15.85 17.61
N LEU A 238 -9.19 -15.37 16.38
CA LEU A 238 -8.89 -13.99 16.05
C LEU A 238 -9.97 -13.15 16.71
N GLN A 239 -9.57 -12.36 17.69
CA GLN A 239 -10.46 -11.48 18.42
C GLN A 239 -10.34 -10.07 17.86
N HIS A 240 -11.49 -9.44 17.60
CA HIS A 240 -11.55 -8.07 17.14
C HIS A 240 -12.50 -7.30 18.05
N MET A 241 -12.00 -6.21 18.64
CA MET A 241 -12.74 -5.43 19.63
C MET A 241 -13.13 -4.09 19.03
N VAL A 242 -14.43 -3.84 18.96
CA VAL A 242 -15.03 -2.63 18.37
C VAL A 242 -15.51 -1.73 19.49
N LEU A 243 -15.31 -0.42 19.32
CA LEU A 243 -15.86 0.60 20.23
C LEU A 243 -17.26 0.99 19.76
N ASN A 244 -18.28 0.74 20.58
CA ASN A 244 -19.68 0.96 20.21
C ASN A 244 -19.99 2.46 20.06
N ASP A 245 -19.49 3.30 20.98
CA ASP A 245 -19.76 4.73 21.00
C ASP A 245 -18.56 5.54 20.46
N ARG A 246 -18.08 5.17 19.27
CA ARG A 246 -17.03 5.93 18.61
C ARG A 246 -17.60 7.23 18.07
N LEU A 247 -17.14 8.37 18.56
CA LEU A 247 -17.36 9.68 17.92
C LEU A 247 -16.16 9.97 17.03
N GLY A 248 -16.25 9.63 15.75
CA GLY A 248 -15.16 9.81 14.78
C GLY A 248 -15.69 10.18 13.41
N PRO A 249 -15.08 11.14 12.70
CA PRO A 249 -15.54 11.57 11.37
C PRO A 249 -15.23 10.54 10.26
N SER A 250 -14.56 9.43 10.58
CA SER A 250 -14.08 8.44 9.62
C SER A 250 -14.53 7.04 9.99
N TYR A 251 -14.49 6.16 9.00
CA TYR A 251 -14.59 4.71 9.16
C TYR A 251 -13.18 4.10 9.20
N ASP A 252 -13.07 2.94 9.81
CA ASP A 252 -11.87 2.11 9.79
C ASP A 252 -12.13 0.84 8.99
N LEU A 253 -11.13 0.42 8.23
CA LEU A 253 -11.13 -0.84 7.48
C LEU A 253 -10.00 -1.73 7.98
N THR A 254 -10.34 -2.96 8.35
CA THR A 254 -9.37 -3.98 8.71
C THR A 254 -9.63 -5.24 7.90
N ALA A 255 -8.63 -5.75 7.20
CA ALA A 255 -8.75 -6.98 6.41
C ALA A 255 -7.91 -8.10 7.03
N TYR A 256 -8.48 -9.30 7.11
CA TYR A 256 -7.80 -10.51 7.56
C TYR A 256 -7.95 -11.61 6.51
N TYR A 257 -6.84 -12.28 6.22
CA TYR A 257 -6.88 -13.57 5.54
C TYR A 257 -6.83 -14.67 6.60
N ILE A 258 -7.74 -15.64 6.50
CA ILE A 258 -7.83 -16.73 7.47
C ILE A 258 -7.31 -18.00 6.81
N PRO A 259 -6.07 -18.42 7.10
CA PRO A 259 -5.51 -19.63 6.52
C PRO A 259 -6.30 -20.85 7.02
N LEU A 260 -7.05 -21.51 6.14
CA LEU A 260 -7.70 -22.79 6.47
C LEU A 260 -6.68 -23.92 6.35
N ASN A 261 -6.43 -24.63 7.45
CA ASN A 261 -5.84 -25.96 7.38
C ASN A 261 -6.95 -27.01 7.32
N ALA A 262 -7.01 -27.76 6.22
CA ALA A 262 -8.11 -28.67 5.86
C ALA A 262 -8.26 -29.91 6.77
N THR A 263 -7.41 -30.08 7.79
CA THR A 263 -7.29 -31.32 8.56
C THR A 263 -8.10 -31.35 9.85
N ASN A 264 -8.64 -30.22 10.33
CA ASN A 264 -9.41 -30.17 11.58
C ASN A 264 -10.63 -29.23 11.46
N THR A 265 -11.67 -29.68 10.74
CA THR A 265 -12.91 -28.91 10.52
C THR A 265 -13.82 -28.84 11.75
N THR A 266 -13.52 -29.59 12.81
CA THR A 266 -14.35 -29.71 14.03
C THR A 266 -14.24 -28.53 14.99
N SER A 267 -13.24 -27.65 14.87
CA SER A 267 -13.09 -26.43 15.70
C SER A 267 -13.32 -25.11 14.95
N GLN A 268 -13.72 -25.16 13.68
CA GLN A 268 -14.04 -23.95 12.90
C GLN A 268 -15.38 -23.35 13.35
N ASN A 269 -15.46 -22.01 13.41
CA ASN A 269 -16.75 -21.33 13.50
C ASN A 269 -17.58 -21.76 12.29
N HIS A 270 -18.75 -22.38 12.51
CA HIS A 270 -19.63 -22.83 11.43
C HIS A 270 -19.89 -21.71 10.42
N SER A 271 -19.89 -20.45 10.88
CA SER A 271 -20.17 -19.25 10.10
C SER A 271 -19.13 -18.87 9.04
N LEU A 272 -17.90 -19.39 9.09
CA LEU A 272 -16.89 -19.16 8.04
C LEU A 272 -16.62 -20.41 7.19
N ARG A 273 -17.46 -21.43 7.33
CA ARG A 273 -17.39 -22.60 6.45
C ARG A 273 -17.89 -22.22 5.06
N LEU A 274 -17.08 -22.56 4.08
CA LEU A 274 -17.38 -22.35 2.67
C LEU A 274 -18.39 -23.40 2.21
N SER A 275 -19.37 -22.99 1.39
CA SER A 275 -20.45 -23.86 0.91
C SER A 275 -19.95 -24.97 -0.03
N ASP A 276 -18.81 -24.74 -0.67
CA ASP A 276 -18.16 -25.66 -1.61
C ASP A 276 -16.79 -26.06 -1.03
N PRO A 277 -16.73 -27.12 -0.20
CA PRO A 277 -15.48 -27.61 0.35
C PRO A 277 -14.72 -28.34 -0.76
N LEU A 278 -13.92 -27.60 -1.52
CA LEU A 278 -13.18 -28.20 -2.61
C LEU A 278 -12.09 -29.11 -2.05
N PRO A 279 -12.02 -30.39 -2.46
CA PRO A 279 -11.04 -31.31 -1.90
C PRO A 279 -9.59 -30.96 -2.24
N ARG A 280 -9.34 -30.14 -3.28
CA ARG A 280 -8.00 -29.82 -3.82
C ARG A 280 -7.99 -28.44 -4.49
N GLY A 281 -7.39 -27.48 -3.81
CA GLY A 281 -7.13 -26.10 -4.26
C GLY A 281 -6.68 -25.25 -3.07
N TYR A 282 -5.85 -24.24 -3.27
CA TYR A 282 -5.58 -23.25 -2.23
C TYR A 282 -6.76 -22.28 -2.24
N HIS A 283 -7.68 -22.48 -1.29
CA HIS A 283 -8.73 -21.51 -1.02
C HIS A 283 -8.98 -21.36 0.47
N GLY A 284 -9.43 -20.18 0.87
CA GLY A 284 -9.68 -19.83 2.25
C GLY A 284 -10.53 -18.57 2.37
N PRO A 285 -11.20 -18.37 3.51
CA PRO A 285 -11.98 -17.19 3.73
C PRO A 285 -11.05 -16.01 4.03
N SER A 286 -11.37 -14.86 3.46
CA SER A 286 -10.91 -13.57 3.94
C SER A 286 -12.10 -12.79 4.49
N ILE A 287 -11.84 -11.90 5.44
CA ILE A 287 -12.85 -11.00 5.99
C ILE A 287 -12.34 -9.57 5.93
N VAL A 288 -13.23 -8.65 5.60
CA VAL A 288 -13.01 -7.21 5.69
C VAL A 288 -14.00 -6.66 6.70
N LEU A 289 -13.45 -6.06 7.75
CA LEU A 289 -14.18 -5.43 8.84
C LEU A 289 -14.28 -3.93 8.55
N LEU A 290 -15.49 -3.43 8.61
CA LEU A 290 -15.82 -2.03 8.43
C LEU A 290 -16.45 -1.51 9.72
N GLU A 291 -15.68 -0.72 10.45
CA GLU A 291 -16.12 -0.03 11.65
C GLU A 291 -16.41 1.43 11.28
N GLY A 292 -17.59 1.92 11.61
CA GLY A 292 -17.90 3.32 11.34
C GLY A 292 -19.07 3.86 12.14
N GLY A 293 -19.28 3.32 13.35
CA GLY A 293 -20.36 3.77 14.25
C GLY A 293 -20.37 5.28 14.51
N GLY A 294 -19.22 5.96 14.33
CA GLY A 294 -19.09 7.41 14.44
C GLY A 294 -19.41 8.22 13.20
N VAL A 295 -19.47 7.59 12.03
CA VAL A 295 -19.77 8.29 10.77
C VAL A 295 -21.26 8.64 10.74
N THR A 296 -21.54 9.90 10.44
CA THR A 296 -22.92 10.40 10.33
C THR A 296 -23.26 10.73 8.88
N PHE A 297 -24.52 10.50 8.52
CA PHE A 297 -25.03 10.61 7.15
C PHE A 297 -26.23 11.54 7.12
N HIS A 298 -26.37 12.31 6.05
CA HIS A 298 -27.53 13.18 5.82
C HIS A 298 -28.78 12.41 5.36
N GLU A 299 -28.57 11.25 4.73
CA GLU A 299 -29.63 10.42 4.17
C GLU A 299 -29.56 8.99 4.70
N LYS A 300 -30.69 8.29 4.61
CA LYS A 300 -30.76 6.87 4.93
C LYS A 300 -30.23 6.02 3.79
N SER A 301 -29.71 4.83 4.09
CA SER A 301 -29.21 3.88 3.11
C SER A 301 -29.67 2.46 3.43
N ASN A 302 -30.24 1.77 2.44
CA ASN A 302 -30.59 0.35 2.51
C ASN A 302 -29.45 -0.57 2.03
N ASP A 303 -28.26 -0.02 1.80
CA ASP A 303 -27.10 -0.82 1.38
C ASP A 303 -26.75 -1.85 2.48
N PRO A 304 -26.63 -3.15 2.17
CA PRO A 304 -26.37 -4.17 3.18
C PRO A 304 -25.03 -4.03 3.91
N LEU A 305 -24.05 -3.33 3.33
CA LEU A 305 -22.76 -3.02 3.97
C LEU A 305 -22.83 -1.67 4.69
N TRP A 306 -23.50 -0.68 4.10
CA TRP A 306 -23.71 0.67 4.65
C TRP A 306 -25.18 0.89 5.03
N SER A 307 -25.70 0.04 5.92
CA SER A 307 -27.09 0.15 6.37
C SER A 307 -27.20 1.30 7.36
N VAL A 308 -27.97 2.32 7.02
CA VAL A 308 -28.02 3.60 7.74
C VAL A 308 -29.49 4.00 7.92
N HIS A 309 -30.04 3.72 9.10
CA HIS A 309 -31.43 4.09 9.44
C HIS A 309 -31.55 4.68 10.84
N THR A 310 -30.57 4.44 11.70
CA THR A 310 -30.57 4.87 13.09
C THR A 310 -30.35 6.38 13.18
N LYS A 311 -31.32 7.12 13.73
CA LYS A 311 -31.18 8.57 13.95
C LYS A 311 -30.14 8.86 15.03
N VAL A 312 -29.30 9.86 14.76
CA VAL A 312 -28.42 10.44 15.78
C VAL A 312 -29.31 11.17 16.80
N LYS A 313 -29.03 10.94 18.08
CA LYS A 313 -29.69 11.66 19.18
C LYS A 313 -28.70 12.70 19.69
N TYR A 314 -29.04 13.98 19.55
CA TYR A 314 -28.29 15.04 20.19
C TYR A 314 -28.75 15.20 21.64
N GLY A 315 -27.84 15.61 22.53
CA GLY A 315 -28.23 16.05 23.86
C GLY A 315 -28.94 17.40 23.79
N ASN A 316 -29.79 17.70 24.78
CA ASN A 316 -30.47 19.00 24.84
C ASN A 316 -29.45 20.12 25.10
N GLY A 317 -29.64 21.27 24.45
CA GLY A 317 -28.87 22.49 24.68
C GLY A 317 -27.97 22.90 23.51
N THR A 318 -27.01 23.79 23.78
CA THR A 318 -26.14 24.35 22.76
C THR A 318 -24.74 23.73 22.81
N LEU A 319 -24.23 23.25 21.67
CA LEU A 319 -22.84 22.83 21.51
C LEU A 319 -22.12 23.76 20.53
N ALA A 320 -21.03 24.39 20.99
CA ALA A 320 -20.25 25.34 20.18
C ALA A 320 -21.09 26.48 19.57
N GLY A 321 -22.15 26.91 20.25
CA GLY A 321 -23.05 27.97 19.77
C GLY A 321 -24.12 27.52 18.78
N ILE A 322 -24.21 26.22 18.49
CA ILE A 322 -25.27 25.61 17.67
C ILE A 322 -26.34 25.06 18.63
N ASP A 323 -27.59 25.46 18.42
CA ASP A 323 -28.74 24.83 19.10
C ASP A 323 -28.91 23.41 18.55
N LEU A 324 -28.69 22.42 19.41
CA LEU A 324 -28.80 21.01 19.04
C LEU A 324 -30.25 20.59 18.78
N ASP A 325 -31.23 21.35 19.27
CA ASP A 325 -32.65 21.12 18.99
C ASP A 325 -33.01 21.57 17.56
N GLU A 326 -32.21 22.45 16.96
CA GLU A 326 -32.31 22.90 15.55
C GLU A 326 -31.35 22.15 14.60
N ALA A 327 -30.53 21.23 15.12
CA ALA A 327 -29.57 20.51 14.30
C ALA A 327 -30.27 19.66 13.21
N PRO A 328 -29.71 19.58 11.99
CA PRO A 328 -30.27 18.74 10.95
C PRO A 328 -30.30 17.28 11.40
N VAL A 329 -31.36 16.56 11.02
CA VAL A 329 -31.48 15.14 11.34
C VAL A 329 -30.38 14.38 10.62
N MET A 330 -29.47 13.80 11.40
CA MET A 330 -28.42 12.91 10.90
C MET A 330 -28.76 11.45 11.22
N TYR A 331 -28.19 10.55 10.44
CA TYR A 331 -28.29 9.11 10.62
C TYR A 331 -26.90 8.52 10.87
N ARG A 332 -26.84 7.37 11.51
CA ARG A 332 -25.63 6.55 11.71
C ARG A 332 -25.90 5.15 11.21
N MET A 333 -24.83 4.38 11.02
CA MET A 333 -24.96 2.97 10.68
C MET A 333 -25.76 2.20 11.74
N ASP A 334 -26.48 1.18 11.28
CA ASP A 334 -27.33 0.36 12.15
C ASP A 334 -26.53 -0.67 12.96
N SER A 335 -25.31 -0.96 12.54
CA SER A 335 -24.37 -1.85 13.22
C SER A 335 -23.03 -1.16 13.43
N ASP A 336 -22.41 -1.46 14.56
CA ASP A 336 -21.07 -0.98 14.93
C ASP A 336 -19.98 -1.62 14.07
N LEU A 337 -20.26 -2.83 13.54
CA LEU A 337 -19.35 -3.60 12.70
C LEU A 337 -20.10 -4.20 11.50
N ASN A 338 -19.72 -3.80 10.29
CA ASN A 338 -20.15 -4.45 9.07
C ASN A 338 -19.03 -5.33 8.52
N ILE A 339 -19.37 -6.52 8.01
CA ILE A 339 -18.37 -7.51 7.60
C ILE A 339 -18.63 -7.93 6.16
N ILE A 340 -17.57 -7.89 5.34
CA ILE A 340 -17.54 -8.57 4.04
C ILE A 340 -16.76 -9.87 4.24
N GLY A 341 -17.39 -11.01 3.99
CA GLY A 341 -16.70 -12.28 3.90
C GLY A 341 -16.45 -12.65 2.46
N CYS A 342 -15.28 -13.20 2.14
CA CYS A 342 -14.94 -13.66 0.81
C CYS A 342 -14.37 -15.08 0.80
N ASP A 343 -14.62 -15.84 -0.27
CA ASP A 343 -13.88 -17.05 -0.65
C ASP A 343 -12.78 -16.66 -1.65
N GLU A 344 -11.54 -16.81 -1.21
CA GLU A 344 -10.34 -16.51 -2.00
C GLU A 344 -9.84 -17.80 -2.65
N ARG A 345 -10.03 -17.96 -3.97
CA ARG A 345 -9.55 -19.12 -4.71
C ARG A 345 -8.32 -18.75 -5.54
N ILE A 346 -7.21 -19.46 -5.32
CA ILE A 346 -5.95 -19.22 -6.02
C ILE A 346 -5.53 -20.47 -6.78
N GLN A 347 -5.11 -20.28 -8.03
CA GLN A 347 -4.54 -21.31 -8.88
C GLN A 347 -3.21 -20.83 -9.46
N ILE A 348 -2.20 -21.72 -9.40
CA ILE A 348 -0.89 -21.51 -10.01
C ILE A 348 -0.60 -22.69 -10.92
N CYS A 349 -0.37 -22.43 -12.21
CA CYS A 349 -0.20 -23.46 -13.25
C CYS A 349 1.07 -23.19 -14.08
N HIS A 350 1.59 -24.21 -14.74
CA HIS A 350 2.72 -24.10 -15.67
C HIS A 350 2.22 -24.16 -17.14
N SER A 351 2.93 -23.55 -18.07
CA SER A 351 2.58 -23.52 -19.50
C SER A 351 2.36 -24.90 -20.13
N ASP A 352 3.11 -25.91 -19.67
CA ASP A 352 3.10 -27.25 -20.26
C ASP A 352 1.90 -28.13 -19.82
N THR A 353 1.05 -27.66 -18.92
CA THR A 353 -0.18 -28.38 -18.52
C THR A 353 -1.39 -27.85 -19.30
N THR A 354 -1.50 -28.23 -20.57
CA THR A 354 -2.56 -27.81 -21.48
C THR A 354 -3.83 -28.65 -21.33
N SER A 355 -4.71 -28.36 -20.37
CA SER A 355 -6.15 -28.65 -20.53
C SER A 355 -7.00 -27.76 -19.62
N TRP A 356 -7.46 -26.63 -20.17
CA TRP A 356 -8.35 -25.66 -19.53
C TRP A 356 -9.83 -25.88 -19.84
N GLN A 357 -10.26 -27.14 -19.99
CA GLN A 357 -11.66 -27.48 -20.22
C GLN A 357 -12.15 -28.38 -19.09
N ASN A 358 -13.11 -27.84 -18.34
CA ASN A 358 -13.81 -28.43 -17.19
C ASN A 358 -12.96 -28.53 -15.91
N ILE A 359 -13.12 -27.51 -15.07
CA ILE A 359 -12.62 -27.49 -13.69
C ILE A 359 -13.39 -28.56 -12.89
N TYR A 360 -12.86 -29.78 -12.82
CA TYR A 360 -12.81 -30.79 -11.73
C TYR A 360 -12.50 -32.21 -12.29
N PRO A 361 -11.79 -33.10 -11.56
CA PRO A 361 -10.49 -32.97 -10.93
C PRO A 361 -9.55 -34.06 -11.45
N ARG A 362 -8.55 -33.70 -12.26
CA ARG A 362 -7.30 -34.46 -12.39
C ARG A 362 -6.36 -33.59 -13.20
N GLN A 363 -5.54 -32.80 -12.53
CA GLN A 363 -4.18 -32.60 -12.99
C GLN A 363 -3.34 -31.95 -11.88
N HIS A 364 -2.23 -32.62 -11.62
CA HIS A 364 -1.25 -32.22 -10.64
C HIS A 364 -0.50 -31.00 -11.17
N CYS A 365 -0.69 -29.83 -10.55
CA CYS A 365 0.26 -28.73 -10.66
C CYS A 365 1.49 -29.10 -9.80
N TRP A 366 2.49 -29.77 -10.41
CA TRP A 366 3.76 -30.05 -9.75
C TRP A 366 4.61 -28.78 -9.71
N ALA A 367 4.56 -28.06 -8.59
CA ALA A 367 5.64 -27.18 -8.14
C ALA A 367 5.98 -27.51 -6.68
N ARG A 368 6.21 -28.81 -6.41
CA ARG A 368 6.53 -29.32 -5.07
C ARG A 368 7.99 -29.01 -4.73
N ARG A 369 8.26 -27.78 -4.24
CA ARG A 369 9.24 -27.44 -3.17
C ARG A 369 9.73 -25.99 -3.17
N LEU A 370 9.63 -25.20 -4.25
CA LEU A 370 10.16 -23.83 -4.27
C LEU A 370 9.11 -22.74 -3.99
N LEU A 371 7.84 -22.94 -4.35
CA LEU A 371 6.78 -21.94 -4.15
C LEU A 371 6.15 -21.99 -2.76
N ILE A 372 6.18 -23.15 -2.10
CA ILE A 372 5.54 -23.36 -0.79
C ILE A 372 6.23 -22.54 0.31
N ALA A 373 7.56 -22.44 0.30
CA ALA A 373 8.29 -21.60 1.26
C ALA A 373 8.08 -20.09 1.05
N SER A 374 7.69 -19.67 -0.17
CA SER A 374 7.40 -18.27 -0.45
C SER A 374 5.96 -17.92 -0.06
N LEU A 375 4.98 -18.78 -0.34
CA LEU A 375 3.55 -18.50 -0.11
C LEU A 375 3.07 -18.79 1.32
N GLU A 376 3.72 -19.68 2.07
CA GLU A 376 3.37 -19.90 3.49
C GLU A 376 3.76 -18.72 4.40
N ASN A 377 4.58 -17.78 3.92
CA ASN A 377 4.91 -16.52 4.62
C ASN A 377 4.12 -15.31 4.08
N PHE A 378 3.12 -15.53 3.20
CA PHE A 378 2.19 -14.49 2.70
C PHE A 378 0.88 -14.40 3.51
N ALA A 379 0.76 -15.12 4.64
CA ALA A 379 -0.40 -15.11 5.53
C ALA A 379 -0.04 -14.51 6.90
#